data_AF-A0A128F2X1-F1
#
_entry.id   AF-A0A128F2X1-F1
#
_cell.length_a   1.000
_cell.length_b   1.000
_cell.length_c   1.000
_cell.angle_alpha   90.00
_cell.angle_beta   90.00
_cell.angle_gamma   90.00
#
_symmetry.space_group_name_H-M   'P 1'
#
loop_
_entity.id
_entity.type
_entity.pdbx_description
1 polymer ?
#
loop_
_entity_poly.entity_id
_entity_poly.type
_entity_poly.pdbx_seq_one_letter_code
_entity_poly.pdbx_strand_id
1 'polypeptide(L)'
;MFRKMLHALIMAAVVLVSPLTFAKSDFSQAEIRTLINGHELSGSPWVFEESDEINHFKFLREERNQEYLEYFVYMSLRAEKACHNVLSLITINMKSDEVEAVDMVHHAPAPRCLTYTEFKNP
;
A
#
# COMPACT_ATOMS: atom_id res chain seq x y z
N MET A 1 -11.20 -47.62 -7.49
CA MET A 1 -11.56 -46.43 -8.31
C MET A 1 -12.02 -45.23 -7.47
N PHE A 2 -12.83 -45.42 -6.43
CA PHE A 2 -13.42 -44.34 -5.62
C PHE A 2 -12.43 -43.34 -4.99
N ARG A 3 -11.28 -43.83 -4.47
CA ARG A 3 -10.24 -42.96 -3.88
C ARG A 3 -9.63 -41.97 -4.88
N LYS A 4 -9.54 -42.33 -6.17
CA LYS A 4 -8.99 -41.43 -7.21
C LYS A 4 -9.98 -40.33 -7.59
N MET A 5 -11.28 -40.64 -7.64
CA MET A 5 -12.34 -39.63 -7.85
C MET A 5 -12.43 -38.64 -6.68
N LEU A 6 -12.31 -39.12 -5.44
CA LEU A 6 -12.37 -38.25 -4.26
C LEU A 6 -11.21 -37.24 -4.21
N HIS A 7 -9.99 -37.67 -4.57
CA HIS A 7 -8.84 -36.76 -4.66
C HIS A 7 -9.00 -35.73 -5.78
N ALA A 8 -9.55 -36.13 -6.94
CA ALA A 8 -9.80 -35.20 -8.03
C ALA A 8 -10.86 -34.14 -7.66
N LEU A 9 -11.91 -34.55 -6.93
CA LEU A 9 -12.94 -33.65 -6.40
C LEU A 9 -12.37 -32.66 -5.37
N ILE A 10 -11.49 -33.12 -4.48
CA ILE A 10 -10.84 -32.26 -3.48
C ILE A 10 -9.88 -31.28 -4.16
N MET A 11 -9.07 -31.72 -5.13
CA MET A 11 -8.16 -30.83 -5.87
C MET A 11 -8.94 -29.79 -6.70
N ALA A 12 -10.02 -30.19 -7.35
CA ALA A 12 -10.90 -29.26 -8.07
C ALA A 12 -11.56 -28.25 -7.12
N ALA A 13 -12.01 -28.69 -5.94
CA ALA A 13 -12.53 -27.81 -4.91
C ALA A 13 -11.45 -26.82 -4.41
N VAL A 14 -10.22 -27.27 -4.17
CA VAL A 14 -9.12 -26.41 -3.74
C VAL A 14 -8.78 -25.33 -4.78
N VAL A 15 -8.89 -25.64 -6.08
CA VAL A 15 -8.71 -24.66 -7.17
C VAL A 15 -9.90 -23.70 -7.28
N LEU A 16 -11.11 -24.14 -6.93
CA LEU A 16 -12.34 -23.34 -7.01
C LEU A 16 -12.57 -22.40 -5.81
N VAL A 17 -11.96 -22.66 -4.64
CA VAL A 17 -12.19 -21.86 -3.41
C VAL A 17 -11.04 -20.88 -3.12
N SER A 18 -9.98 -20.84 -3.92
CA SER A 18 -8.92 -19.85 -3.74
C SER A 18 -9.00 -18.80 -4.84
N PRO A 19 -9.56 -17.61 -4.57
CA PRO A 19 -9.10 -16.44 -5.30
C PRO A 19 -7.61 -16.32 -4.96
N LEU A 20 -6.76 -16.81 -5.86
CA LEU A 20 -5.32 -16.57 -5.83
C LEU A 20 -5.09 -15.11 -6.22
N THR A 21 -5.64 -14.19 -5.44
CA THR A 21 -5.29 -12.78 -5.49
C THR A 21 -4.00 -12.68 -4.71
N PHE A 22 -2.90 -12.74 -5.46
CA PHE A 22 -1.57 -12.50 -4.93
C PHE A 22 -1.47 -11.02 -4.58
N ALA A 23 -1.97 -10.65 -3.41
CA ALA A 23 -1.75 -9.31 -2.89
C ALA A 23 -0.24 -9.08 -2.80
N LYS A 24 0.20 -7.94 -3.33
CA LYS A 24 1.61 -7.57 -3.38
C LYS A 24 2.10 -7.33 -1.95
N SER A 25 3.19 -7.99 -1.55
CA SER A 25 3.74 -7.90 -0.19
C SER A 25 4.69 -6.72 0.02
N ASP A 26 5.13 -6.08 -1.05
CA ASP A 26 6.03 -4.93 -1.05
C ASP A 26 5.74 -4.02 -2.24
N PHE A 27 6.17 -2.77 -2.22
CA PHE A 27 6.18 -1.91 -3.39
C PHE A 27 7.52 -1.18 -3.46
N SER A 28 7.95 -0.86 -4.66
CA SER A 28 9.09 0.02 -4.90
C SER A 28 8.73 1.48 -4.62
N GLN A 29 9.76 2.30 -4.41
CA GLN A 29 9.59 3.75 -4.23
C GLN A 29 8.88 4.41 -5.41
N ALA A 30 9.19 3.97 -6.63
CA ALA A 30 8.58 4.48 -7.85
C ALA A 30 7.09 4.12 -7.92
N GLU A 31 6.72 2.89 -7.53
CA GLU A 31 5.32 2.49 -7.46
C GLU A 31 4.56 3.33 -6.45
N ILE A 32 5.06 3.45 -5.21
CA ILE A 32 4.41 4.26 -4.16
C ILE A 32 4.25 5.71 -4.62
N ARG A 33 5.27 6.28 -5.27
CA ARG A 33 5.16 7.62 -5.84
C ARG A 33 4.03 7.71 -6.85
N THR A 34 3.93 6.76 -7.78
CA THR A 34 2.83 6.73 -8.76
C THR A 34 1.46 6.58 -8.09
N LEU A 35 1.36 5.76 -7.05
CA LEU A 35 0.09 5.55 -6.33
C LEU A 35 -0.38 6.80 -5.60
N ILE A 36 0.55 7.64 -5.10
CA ILE A 36 0.22 8.85 -4.34
C ILE A 36 0.08 10.07 -5.26
N ASN A 37 0.87 10.12 -6.34
CA ASN A 37 0.87 11.25 -7.25
C ASN A 37 -0.45 11.32 -8.02
N GLY A 38 -1.13 12.45 -7.93
CA GLY A 38 -2.43 12.66 -8.59
C GLY A 38 -3.65 12.23 -7.76
N HIS A 39 -3.47 11.71 -6.55
CA HIS A 39 -4.57 11.51 -5.61
C HIS A 39 -4.61 12.66 -4.59
N GLU A 40 -5.77 13.32 -4.48
CA GLU A 40 -6.04 14.18 -3.33
C GLU A 40 -6.05 13.30 -2.08
N LEU A 41 -5.13 13.57 -1.15
CA LEU A 41 -5.08 12.85 0.11
C LEU A 41 -6.30 13.27 0.92
N SER A 42 -7.35 12.44 0.88
CA SER A 42 -8.64 12.81 1.46
C SER A 42 -8.47 13.14 2.94
N GLY A 43 -9.06 14.26 3.38
CA GLY A 43 -8.95 14.74 4.76
C GLY A 43 -7.72 15.59 5.10
N SER A 44 -6.83 15.87 4.14
CA SER A 44 -5.71 16.80 4.32
C SER A 44 -5.70 17.85 3.19
N PRO A 45 -5.40 19.14 3.45
CA PRO A 45 -5.26 20.14 2.40
C PRO A 45 -3.99 19.95 1.56
N TRP A 46 -3.25 18.86 1.80
CA TRP A 46 -2.00 18.56 1.12
C TRP A 46 -2.24 17.72 -0.12
N VAL A 47 -1.98 18.33 -1.27
CA VAL A 47 -1.81 17.64 -2.54
C VAL A 47 -0.32 17.31 -2.65
N PHE A 48 0.01 16.05 -2.92
CA PHE A 48 1.39 15.65 -3.19
C PHE A 48 1.81 16.24 -4.53
N GLU A 49 2.86 17.07 -4.54
CA GLU A 49 3.34 17.70 -5.77
C GLU A 49 4.39 16.82 -6.46
N GLU A 50 4.51 16.92 -7.78
CA GLU A 50 5.52 16.19 -8.53
C GLU A 50 6.96 16.49 -8.07
N SER A 51 7.21 17.66 -7.48
CA SER A 51 8.51 18.05 -6.92
C SER A 51 8.86 17.39 -5.59
N ASP A 52 7.91 16.74 -4.94
CA ASP A 52 8.11 16.17 -3.61
C ASP A 52 8.93 14.88 -3.66
N GLU A 53 9.75 14.70 -2.62
CA GLU A 53 10.69 13.58 -2.54
C GLU A 53 10.32 12.64 -1.39
N ILE A 54 9.93 11.41 -1.75
CA ILE A 54 9.79 10.32 -0.78
C ILE A 54 11.20 9.88 -0.37
N ASN A 55 11.63 10.23 0.83
CA ASN A 55 12.96 9.88 1.35
C ASN A 55 12.98 8.45 1.91
N HIS A 56 11.86 7.99 2.46
CA HIS A 56 11.71 6.65 2.99
C HIS A 56 10.23 6.22 3.01
N PHE A 57 9.99 4.90 2.95
CA PHE A 57 8.68 4.31 3.23
C PHE A 57 8.79 2.92 3.86
N LYS A 58 7.75 2.52 4.61
CA LYS A 58 7.56 1.16 5.14
C LYS A 58 6.09 0.74 5.10
N PHE A 59 5.87 -0.50 4.70
CA PHE A 59 4.60 -1.21 4.86
C PHE A 59 4.37 -1.58 6.32
N LEU A 60 3.31 -1.06 6.91
CA LEU A 60 2.95 -1.36 8.29
C LEU A 60 1.97 -2.53 8.38
N ARG A 61 0.99 -2.58 7.48
CA ARG A 61 -0.06 -3.60 7.49
C ARG A 61 -0.79 -3.65 6.16
N GLU A 62 -1.21 -4.86 5.79
CA GLU A 62 -2.13 -5.14 4.69
C GLU A 62 -3.44 -5.67 5.29
N GLU A 63 -4.57 -5.07 4.93
CA GLU A 63 -5.91 -5.55 5.27
C GLU A 63 -6.61 -6.01 3.99
N ARG A 64 -7.24 -7.19 4.03
CA ARG A 64 -7.91 -7.78 2.86
C ARG A 64 -9.41 -7.78 3.06
N ASN A 65 -10.11 -7.16 2.12
CA ASN A 65 -11.54 -7.33 1.91
C ASN A 65 -11.75 -8.19 0.63
N GLN A 66 -12.95 -8.73 0.41
CA GLN A 66 -13.28 -9.49 -0.81
C GLN A 66 -13.28 -8.60 -2.07
N GLU A 67 -13.44 -7.29 -1.91
CA GLU A 67 -13.50 -6.33 -3.02
C GLU A 67 -12.27 -5.41 -3.10
N TYR A 68 -11.56 -5.21 -1.99
CA TYR A 68 -10.49 -4.21 -1.86
C TYR A 68 -9.27 -4.78 -1.10
N LEU A 69 -8.08 -4.31 -1.49
CA LEU A 69 -6.84 -4.45 -0.73
C LEU A 69 -6.47 -3.10 -0.13
N GLU A 70 -6.20 -3.07 1.16
CA GLU A 70 -5.87 -1.86 1.90
C GLU A 70 -4.45 -1.95 2.47
N TYR A 71 -3.63 -0.94 2.20
CA TYR A 71 -2.22 -0.90 2.59
C TYR A 71 -1.90 0.31 3.44
N PHE A 72 -1.42 0.09 4.66
CA PHE A 72 -0.85 1.16 5.48
C PHE A 72 0.63 1.37 5.10
N VAL A 73 0.93 2.56 4.58
CA VAL A 73 2.27 2.97 4.16
C VAL A 73 2.69 4.17 4.99
N TYR A 74 3.73 3.99 5.81
CA TYR A 74 4.40 5.10 6.48
C TYR A 74 5.48 5.66 5.56
N MET A 75 5.61 6.99 5.50
CA MET A 75 6.54 7.69 4.62
C MET A 75 7.19 8.87 5.33
N SER A 76 8.45 9.15 4.97
CA SER A 76 9.11 10.42 5.27
C SER A 76 9.29 11.17 3.95
N LEU A 77 8.71 12.36 3.87
CA LEU A 77 8.57 13.16 2.65
C LEU A 77 9.28 14.50 2.82
N ARG A 78 9.89 15.00 1.74
CA ARG A 78 10.33 16.39 1.64
C ARG A 78 9.42 17.14 0.69
N ALA A 79 8.86 18.24 1.17
CA ALA A 79 7.97 19.10 0.41
C ALA A 79 8.18 20.55 0.84
N GLU A 80 8.25 21.47 -0.11
CA GLU A 80 8.58 22.90 0.11
C GLU A 80 9.80 23.16 1.02
N LYS A 81 10.80 22.27 1.01
CA LYS A 81 12.00 22.29 1.89
C LYS A 81 11.75 21.91 3.36
N ALA A 82 10.52 21.57 3.73
CA ALA A 82 10.18 20.98 5.02
C ALA A 82 10.12 19.45 4.92
N CYS A 83 10.31 18.77 6.05
CA CYS A 83 10.22 17.33 6.14
C CYS A 83 8.95 16.93 6.90
N HIS A 84 8.28 15.88 6.44
CA HIS A 84 7.01 15.43 6.96
C HIS A 84 7.02 13.92 7.11
N ASN A 85 6.44 13.44 8.20
CA ASN A 85 6.15 12.03 8.39
C ASN A 85 4.66 11.81 8.15
N VAL A 86 4.34 10.91 7.23
CA VAL A 86 2.99 10.67 6.77
C VAL A 86 2.68 9.18 6.91
N LEU A 87 1.51 8.88 7.45
CA LEU A 87 0.91 7.54 7.36
C LEU A 87 -0.26 7.63 6.39
N SER A 88 -0.19 6.87 5.31
CA SER A 88 -1.25 6.79 4.30
C SER A 88 -1.88 5.41 4.27
N LEU A 89 -3.17 5.36 3.95
CA LEU A 89 -3.91 4.16 3.62
C LEU A 89 -4.14 4.17 2.10
N ILE A 90 -3.62 3.16 1.40
CA ILE A 90 -3.82 2.99 -0.05
C ILE A 90 -4.84 1.88 -0.25
N THR A 91 -5.92 2.19 -0.95
CA THR A 91 -7.01 1.26 -1.26
C THR A 91 -6.97 0.90 -2.74
N ILE A 92 -6.82 -0.39 -3.03
CA ILE A 92 -6.75 -0.94 -4.40
C ILE A 92 -7.98 -1.82 -4.64
N ASN A 93 -8.67 -1.56 -5.74
CA ASN A 93 -9.80 -2.38 -6.17
C ASN A 93 -9.31 -3.69 -6.76
N MET A 94 -9.74 -4.81 -6.20
CA MET A 94 -9.26 -6.13 -6.62
C MET A 94 -9.81 -6.59 -7.98
N LYS A 95 -10.87 -5.94 -8.48
CA LYS A 95 -11.49 -6.28 -9.77
C LYS A 95 -10.82 -5.55 -10.93
N SER A 96 -10.44 -4.28 -10.74
CA SER A 96 -9.76 -3.49 -11.77
C SER A 96 -8.23 -3.45 -11.63
N ASP A 97 -7.69 -3.83 -10.47
CA ASP A 97 -6.26 -3.66 -10.14
C ASP A 97 -5.81 -2.18 -10.17
N GLU A 98 -6.76 -1.27 -9.91
CA GLU A 98 -6.54 0.18 -9.90
C GLU A 98 -6.60 0.74 -8.47
N VAL A 99 -5.88 1.83 -8.22
CA VAL A 99 -5.98 2.60 -6.98
C VAL A 99 -7.32 3.31 -6.96
N GLU A 100 -8.10 3.00 -5.93
CA GLU A 100 -9.40 3.63 -5.73
C GLU A 100 -9.29 4.86 -4.82
N ALA A 101 -8.46 4.77 -3.78
CA ALA A 101 -8.26 5.87 -2.84
C ALA A 101 -6.86 5.86 -2.22
N VAL A 102 -6.38 7.04 -1.85
CA VAL A 102 -5.22 7.23 -0.99
C VAL A 102 -5.59 8.23 0.10
N ASP A 103 -5.73 7.74 1.32
CA ASP A 103 -6.15 8.55 2.47
C ASP A 103 -4.96 8.85 3.37
N MET A 104 -4.85 10.10 3.83
CA MET A 104 -3.85 10.46 4.83
C MET A 104 -4.41 10.21 6.23
N VAL A 105 -3.89 9.18 6.89
CA VAL A 105 -4.32 8.77 8.24
C VAL A 105 -3.62 9.61 9.30
N HIS A 106 -2.35 9.96 9.08
CA HIS A 106 -1.59 10.80 10.00
C HIS A 106 -0.57 11.65 9.26
N HIS A 107 -0.37 12.87 9.76
CA HIS A 107 0.68 13.79 9.31
C HIS A 107 1.30 14.48 10.51
N ALA A 108 2.62 14.54 10.51
CA ALA A 108 3.39 15.30 11.48
C ALA A 108 4.58 15.96 10.78
N PRO A 109 4.81 17.28 10.99
CA PRO A 109 6.07 17.90 10.65
C PRO A 109 7.24 17.18 11.33
N ALA A 110 8.33 17.01 10.60
CA ALA A 110 9.56 16.39 11.08
C ALA A 110 10.72 17.39 11.03
N PRO A 111 11.61 17.42 12.04
CA PRO A 111 12.75 18.34 12.04
C PRO A 111 13.73 18.06 10.89
N ARG A 112 13.70 16.85 10.34
CA ARG A 112 14.46 16.41 9.18
C ARG A 112 13.81 15.17 8.57
N CYS A 113 14.19 14.86 7.34
CA CYS A 113 13.69 13.71 6.60
C CYS A 113 14.45 12.48 7.06
N LEU A 114 13.73 11.39 7.31
CA LEU A 114 14.34 10.13 7.74
C LEU A 114 14.90 9.38 6.53
N THR A 115 16.06 8.77 6.71
CA THR A 115 16.66 7.85 5.74
C THR A 115 16.29 6.39 6.06
N TYR A 116 16.51 5.48 5.11
CA TYR A 116 16.21 4.05 5.26
C TYR A 116 16.85 3.40 6.52
N THR A 117 18.09 3.75 6.82
CA THR A 117 18.83 3.19 7.96
C THR A 117 18.22 3.61 9.30
N GLU A 118 17.78 4.86 9.40
CA GLU A 118 17.24 5.46 10.62
C GLU A 118 15.85 4.92 10.94
N PHE A 119 15.11 4.49 9.92
CA PHE A 119 13.80 3.90 10.11
C PHE A 119 13.82 2.44 10.55
N LYS A 120 14.89 1.69 10.25
CA LYS A 120 15.05 0.31 10.73
C LYS A 120 15.31 0.21 12.23
N ASN A 121 15.85 1.28 12.83
CA ASN A 121 16.13 1.40 14.25
C ASN A 121 15.43 2.66 14.81
N PRO A 122 14.08 2.66 14.87
CA PRO A 122 13.33 3.80 15.40
C PRO A 122 13.61 4.05 16.88
#